data_AF-A0AAV1Z7P9-F1
#
_entry.id   AF-A0AAV1Z7P9-F1
#
_cell.length_a   1.000
_cell.length_b   1.000
_cell.length_c   1.000
_cell.angle_alpha   90.00
_cell.angle_beta   90.00
_cell.angle_gamma   90.00
#
_symmetry.space_group_name_H-M   'P 1'
#
loop_
_entity.id
_entity.type
_entity.pdbx_description
1 polymer ?
#
loop_
_entity_poly.entity_id
_entity_poly.type
_entity_poly.pdbx_seq_one_letter_code
_entity_poly.pdbx_strand_id
1 'polypeptide(L)' 'MCKEKCKLDKSLEFFGCADRRINFPHNETLCHMEIPQFHQKWTPKCSEMCSMPCNVSRFEFQVQVSNSEGFRNACTV' A
#
# COMPACT_ATOMS: atom_id res chain seq x y z
N MET A 1 0.00 2.07 -10.15
CA MET A 1 -1.34 2.04 -10.77
C MET A 1 -1.74 0.65 -11.31
N CYS A 2 -1.00 0.03 -12.24
CA CYS A 2 -1.39 -1.26 -12.84
C CYS A 2 -1.64 -2.39 -11.81
N LYS A 3 -0.73 -2.57 -10.84
CA LYS A 3 -0.85 -3.65 -9.84
C LYS A 3 -2.12 -3.54 -8.99
N GLU A 4 -2.46 -2.32 -8.56
CA GLU A 4 -3.66 -2.07 -7.75
C GLU A 4 -4.94 -2.22 -8.57
N LYS A 5 -4.94 -1.83 -9.86
CA LYS A 5 -6.05 -2.12 -10.77
C LYS A 5 -6.27 -3.63 -10.95
N CYS A 6 -5.20 -4.39 -11.18
CA CYS A 6 -5.28 -5.85 -11.31
C CYS A 6 -5.85 -6.50 -10.03
N LYS A 7 -5.46 -6.02 -8.84
CA LYS A 7 -6.05 -6.48 -7.58
C LYS A 7 -7.53 -6.13 -7.50
N LEU A 8 -7.96 -4.95 -7.93
CA LEU A 8 -9.37 -4.57 -7.94
C LEU A 8 -10.18 -5.51 -8.84
N ASP A 9 -9.74 -5.70 -10.08
CA ASP A 9 -10.42 -6.56 -11.05
C ASP A 9 -10.58 -7.99 -10.49
N LYS A 10 -9.53 -8.52 -9.84
CA LYS A 10 -9.57 -9.83 -9.18
C LYS A 10 -10.45 -9.87 -7.93
N SER A 11 -10.52 -8.77 -7.18
CA SER A 11 -11.42 -8.69 -6.03
C SER A 11 -12.88 -8.78 -6.48
N LEU A 12 -13.22 -8.04 -7.53
CA LEU A 12 -14.57 -8.02 -8.11
C LEU A 12 -14.92 -9.36 -8.75
N GLU A 13 -14.00 -9.97 -9.51
CA GLU A 13 -14.22 -11.26 -10.18
C GLU A 13 -14.48 -12.41 -9.20
N PHE A 14 -13.71 -12.48 -8.10
CA PHE A 14 -13.78 -13.62 -7.17
C PHE A 14 -14.76 -13.42 -6.01
N PHE A 15 -14.96 -12.18 -5.55
CA PHE A 15 -15.73 -11.88 -4.34
C PHE A 15 -16.92 -10.95 -4.59
N GLY A 16 -17.06 -10.38 -5.80
CA GLY A 16 -18.16 -9.47 -6.14
C GLY A 16 -18.09 -8.11 -5.45
N CYS A 17 -16.98 -7.80 -4.77
CA CYS A 17 -16.78 -6.55 -4.06
C CYS A 17 -15.30 -6.16 -4.05
N ALA A 18 -15.03 -4.87 -3.83
CA ALA A 18 -13.68 -4.35 -3.74
C ALA A 18 -13.10 -4.52 -2.33
N ASP A 19 -11.92 -5.13 -2.22
CA ASP A 19 -11.19 -5.24 -0.96
C ASP A 19 -10.79 -3.86 -0.44
N ARG A 20 -11.07 -3.59 0.85
CA ARG A 20 -10.86 -2.28 1.48
C ARG A 20 -9.40 -1.81 1.49
N ARG A 21 -8.44 -2.72 1.35
CA ARG A 21 -7.00 -2.39 1.39
C ARG A 21 -6.44 -2.08 -0.01
N ILE A 22 -7.27 -2.14 -1.06
CA ILE A 22 -6.85 -1.75 -2.42
C ILE A 22 -6.91 -0.23 -2.51
N ASN A 23 -5.74 0.38 -2.73
CA ASN A 23 -5.64 1.83 -2.88
C ASN A 23 -5.68 2.18 -4.38
N PHE A 24 -6.87 2.09 -4.96
CA PHE A 24 -7.13 2.43 -6.36
C PHE A 24 -8.49 3.13 -6.47
N PRO A 25 -8.60 4.28 -7.17
CA PRO A 25 -9.87 4.96 -7.33
C PRO A 25 -10.86 4.10 -8.12
N HIS A 26 -11.99 3.78 -7.49
CA HIS A 26 -13.06 2.96 -8.07
C HIS A 26 -14.43 3.37 -7.52
N ASN A 27 -15.48 3.09 -8.27
CA ASN A 27 -16.87 3.36 -7.85
C ASN A 27 -17.60 2.10 -7.33
N GLU A 28 -16.87 1.00 -7.16
CA GLU A 28 -17.42 -0.30 -6.80
C GLU A 28 -17.71 -0.42 -5.31
N THR A 29 -18.64 -1.31 -4.95
CA THR A 29 -18.99 -1.58 -3.55
C THR A 29 -17.83 -2.23 -2.80
N LEU A 30 -17.45 -1.64 -1.67
CA LEU A 30 -16.45 -2.20 -0.77
C LEU A 30 -17.01 -3.44 -0.05
N CYS A 31 -16.17 -4.48 0.09
CA CYS A 31 -16.53 -5.64 0.88
C CYS A 31 -16.84 -5.26 2.33
N HIS A 32 -17.82 -5.93 2.94
CA HIS A 32 -18.18 -5.70 4.35
C HIS A 32 -17.05 -6.11 5.31
N MET A 33 -16.32 -7.16 4.96
CA MET A 33 -15.13 -7.65 5.66
C MET A 33 -13.93 -7.64 4.73
N GLU A 34 -12.75 -7.56 5.31
CA GLU A 34 -11.50 -7.70 4.56
C GLU A 34 -11.34 -9.14 4.07
N ILE A 35 -10.80 -9.31 2.86
CA ILE A 35 -10.61 -10.64 2.30
C ILE A 35 -9.30 -11.21 2.84
N PRO A 36 -9.33 -12.29 3.65
CA PRO A 36 -8.12 -12.84 4.24
C PRO A 36 -7.16 -13.32 3.15
N GLN A 37 -5.87 -13.00 3.31
CA GLN A 37 -4.77 -13.40 2.41
C GLN A 37 -4.90 -12.95 0.94
N PHE A 38 -5.87 -12.09 0.60
CA PHE A 38 -6.07 -11.63 -0.77
C PHE A 38 -4.82 -10.99 -1.36
N HIS A 39 -4.24 -10.03 -0.63
CA HIS A 39 -3.03 -9.32 -1.06
C HIS A 39 -1.82 -10.25 -1.17
N GLN A 40 -1.65 -11.21 -0.27
CA GLN A 40 -0.54 -12.16 -0.35
C GLN A 40 -0.63 -13.04 -1.60
N LYS A 41 -1.84 -13.47 -1.97
CA LYS A 41 -2.08 -14.35 -3.12
C LYS A 41 -1.97 -13.62 -4.46
N TRP A 42 -2.50 -12.39 -4.55
CA TRP A 42 -2.64 -11.68 -5.84
C TRP A 42 -1.53 -10.67 -6.13
N THR A 43 -0.79 -10.20 -5.12
CA THR A 43 0.36 -9.30 -5.35
C THR A 43 1.43 -9.88 -6.29
N PRO A 44 1.92 -11.12 -6.14
CA PRO A 44 2.94 -11.66 -7.06
C PRO A 44 2.38 -11.82 -8.48
N LYS A 45 1.16 -12.36 -8.62
CA LYS A 45 0.50 -12.57 -9.93
C LYS A 45 0.29 -11.25 -10.68
N CYS A 46 -0.22 -10.22 -10.00
CA CYS A 46 -0.39 -8.90 -10.60
C CYS A 46 0.96 -8.20 -10.85
N SER A 47 2.02 -8.56 -10.13
CA SER A 47 3.35 -8.03 -10.38
C SER A 47 3.99 -8.61 -11.64
N GLU A 48 3.70 -9.87 -11.99
CA GLU A 48 4.18 -10.49 -13.23
C GLU A 48 3.47 -9.91 -14.46
N MET A 49 2.17 -9.61 -14.35
CA MET A 49 1.40 -9.04 -15.47
C MET A 49 1.68 -7.55 -15.71
N CYS A 50 2.13 -6.81 -14.70
CA CYS A 50 2.36 -5.38 -14.81
C CYS A 50 3.83 -5.07 -15.10
N SER A 51 4.10 -4.48 -16.26
CA SER A 51 5.42 -3.94 -16.59
C SER A 51 5.80 -2.77 -15.68
N MET A 52 7.09 -2.64 -15.38
CA MET A 52 7.63 -1.48 -14.69
C MET A 52 7.62 -0.28 -15.65
N PRO A 53 7.24 0.94 -15.20
CA PRO A 53 7.26 2.11 -16.08
C PRO A 53 8.70 2.42 -16.50
N CYS A 54 8.87 2.87 -17.75
CA CYS A 54 10.19 3.17 -18.32
C CYS A 54 10.90 4.35 -17.61
N ASN A 55 10.12 5.29 -17.07
CA ASN A 55 10.64 6.40 -16.28
C ASN A 55 10.21 6.24 -14.83
N VAL A 56 11.17 5.96 -13.95
CA VAL A 56 10.98 5.89 -12.50
C VAL A 56 11.84 6.96 -11.83
N SER A 57 11.20 7.96 -11.23
CA SER A 57 11.87 8.88 -10.33
C SER A 57 12.22 8.16 -9.03
N ARG A 58 13.51 8.03 -8.72
CA ARG A 58 13.98 7.51 -7.44
C ARG A 58 14.37 8.68 -6.55
N PHE A 59 13.86 8.69 -5.33
CA PHE A 59 14.22 9.67 -4.31
C PHE A 59 14.99 8.94 -3.22
N GLU A 60 16.18 9.43 -2.91
CA GLU A 60 16.98 8.96 -1.79
C GLU A 60 16.71 9.89 -0.60
N PHE A 61 16.35 9.30 0.53
CA PHE A 61 16.08 10.02 1.76
C PHE A 61 17.10 9.61 2.82
N GLN A 62 17.74 10.60 3.45
CA GLN A 62 18.56 10.37 4.64
C GLN A 62 17.70 10.62 5.86
N VAL A 63 17.46 9.58 6.65
CA VAL A 63 16.71 9.69 7.92
C VAL A 63 17.72 9.89 9.04
N GLN A 64 17.70 11.06 9.67
CA GLN A 64 18.40 11.30 10.92
C GLN A 64 17.41 11.15 12.07
N VAL A 65 17.68 10.21 12.97
CA VAL A 65 16.93 10.03 14.22
C VAL A 65 17.83 10.51 15.35
N SER A 66 17.41 11.55 16.07
CA SER A 66 18.07 12.02 17.29
C SER A 66 17.34 11.45 18.50
N ASN A 67 18.06 10.70 19.33
CA ASN A 67 17.58 10.33 20.65
C ASN A 67 17.72 11.56 21.56
N SER A 68 16.61 12.24 21.86
CA SER A 68 16.57 13.34 22.84
C SER A 68 16.62 12.83 24.29
N GLU A 69 17.49 11.86 24.59
CA GLU A 69 17.78 11.45 25.98
C GLU A 69 18.86 12.32 26.63
N GLY A 70 18.98 13.58 26.19
CA GLY A 70 19.87 14.58 26.77
C GLY A 70 19.12 15.52 27.73
N PHE A 71 19.36 15.35 29.04
CA PHE A 71 19.15 16.32 30.12
C PHE A 71 17.76 16.99 30.25
N ARG A 72 16.84 16.30 30.93
CA ARG A 72 15.57 16.88 31.43
C ARG A 72 15.73 17.96 32.53
N ASN A 73 16.95 18.37 32.88
CA ASN A 73 17.20 19.29 34.01
C ASN A 73 17.62 20.71 33.59
N ALA A 74 17.60 21.06 32.30
CA ALA A 74 17.99 22.40 31.85
C ALA A 74 16.84 23.44 31.86
N CYS A 75 15.60 23.02 32.18
CA CYS A 75 14.43 23.89 32.28
C CYS A 75 13.90 23.96 33.72
N THR A 76 14.76 24.26 34.69
CA THR A 76 14.33 24.80 35.99
C THR A 76 14.73 26.27 36.03
N VAL A 77 13.72 27.13 35.93
CA VAL A 77 13.77 28.58 36.14
C VAL A 77 14.05 28.90 37.60
#